data_AF-A0A9W4GVL6-F1
#
_entry.id   AF-A0A9W4GVL6-F1
#
_cell.length_a   1.000
_cell.length_b   1.000
_cell.length_c   1.000
_cell.angle_alpha   90.00
_cell.angle_beta   90.00
_cell.angle_gamma   90.00
#
_symmetry.space_group_name_H-M   'P 1'
#
loop_
_entity.id
_entity.type
_entity.pdbx_description
1 polymer ?
#
loop_
_entity_poly.entity_id
_entity_poly.type
_entity_poly.pdbx_seq_one_letter_code
_entity_poly.pdbx_strand_id
1 'polypeptide(L)'
;MVGAVLGWVALPDNYGWAVGAALIAFVLAMIQTVKSRPVPALILGYALFEGVFLGVLSRLYNQAWQGAPVQAVLGTMAIFAGMLIAYRARIIRVTARYQRIGLAVAVGFVLALLVNLLFAAFGSADGLGLRTGPLGIVFCLLGIALGAFFLSLDFVSSRCARRHCRSSSGRSARLRRAPCTPAPHPRR
;
A
#
# COMPACT_ATOMS: atom_id res chain seq x y z
N MET A 1 -2.24 16.07 -2.02
CA MET A 1 -1.52 17.30 -1.59
C MET A 1 -2.50 18.45 -1.34
N VAL A 2 -3.22 18.95 -2.36
CA VAL A 2 -4.19 20.05 -2.18
C VAL A 2 -5.27 19.74 -1.13
N GLY A 3 -5.86 18.55 -1.18
CA GLY A 3 -6.82 18.10 -0.17
C GLY A 3 -6.25 18.16 1.26
N ALA A 4 -5.05 17.63 1.47
CA ALA A 4 -4.41 17.61 2.80
C ALA A 4 -4.08 19.01 3.32
N VAL A 5 -3.66 19.92 2.45
CA VAL A 5 -3.39 21.31 2.83
C VAL A 5 -4.68 22.04 3.17
N LEU A 6 -5.78 21.80 2.44
CA LEU A 6 -7.09 22.38 2.76
C LEU A 6 -7.67 21.79 4.04
N GLY A 7 -7.57 20.49 4.24
CA GLY A 7 -8.01 19.82 5.47
C GLY A 7 -7.16 20.22 6.69
N TRP A 8 -5.88 20.52 6.46
CA TRP A 8 -5.04 21.17 7.44
C TRP A 8 -5.57 22.60 7.63
N VAL A 9 -5.32 23.54 6.73
CA VAL A 9 -5.51 24.99 6.94
C VAL A 9 -6.96 25.44 7.23
N ALA A 10 -7.97 24.81 6.62
CA ALA A 10 -9.33 25.35 6.59
C ALA A 10 -10.31 24.75 7.61
N LEU A 11 -9.98 23.64 8.29
CA LEU A 11 -10.92 22.98 9.18
C LEU A 11 -10.57 23.18 10.67
N PRO A 12 -11.55 23.57 11.51
CA PRO A 12 -11.37 23.69 12.95
C PRO A 12 -11.14 22.33 13.62
N ASP A 13 -10.52 22.34 14.80
CA ASP A 13 -10.05 21.14 15.50
C ASP A 13 -11.18 20.44 16.27
N ASN A 14 -12.09 19.79 15.54
CA ASN A 14 -13.20 19.07 16.13
C ASN A 14 -13.33 17.66 15.54
N TYR A 15 -13.47 16.67 16.45
CA TYR A 15 -13.61 15.25 16.11
C TYR A 15 -14.74 14.98 15.10
N GLY A 16 -15.79 15.82 15.08
CA GLY A 16 -16.92 15.71 14.15
C GLY A 16 -16.53 15.83 12.67
N TRP A 17 -15.55 16.67 12.32
CA TRP A 17 -15.12 16.82 10.93
C TRP A 17 -14.14 15.73 10.50
N ALA A 18 -13.34 15.22 11.44
CA ALA A 18 -12.51 14.04 11.21
C ALA A 18 -13.37 12.79 10.94
N VAL A 19 -14.42 12.58 11.74
CA VAL A 19 -15.37 11.47 11.54
C VAL A 19 -16.21 11.69 10.27
N GLY A 20 -16.66 12.92 10.00
CA GLY A 20 -17.38 13.25 8.77
C GLY A 20 -16.55 13.03 7.50
N ALA A 21 -15.29 13.45 7.51
CA ALA A 21 -14.35 13.20 6.42
C ALA A 21 -14.01 11.70 6.28
N ALA A 22 -13.90 10.96 7.38
CA ALA A 22 -13.71 9.50 7.36
C ALA A 22 -14.89 8.80 6.69
N LEU A 23 -16.12 9.19 7.04
CA LEU A 23 -17.35 8.63 6.51
C LEU A 23 -17.51 8.93 5.02
N ILE A 24 -17.23 10.17 4.60
CA ILE A 24 -17.29 10.56 3.19
C ILE A 24 -16.21 9.81 2.38
N ALA A 25 -14.98 9.71 2.88
CA ALA A 25 -13.91 8.96 2.24
C ALA A 25 -14.23 7.45 2.16
N PHE A 26 -14.84 6.89 3.21
CA PHE A 26 -15.27 5.50 3.25
C PHE A 26 -16.38 5.19 2.22
N VAL A 27 -17.38 6.07 2.10
CA VAL A 27 -18.45 5.92 1.10
C VAL A 27 -17.89 6.03 -0.32
N LEU A 28 -16.99 6.98 -0.58
CA LEU A 28 -16.31 7.10 -1.87
C LEU A 28 -15.45 5.88 -2.20
N ALA A 29 -14.74 5.32 -1.20
CA ALA A 29 -13.97 4.09 -1.36
C ALA A 29 -14.88 2.88 -1.70
N MET A 30 -16.04 2.79 -1.04
CA MET A 30 -17.02 1.72 -1.29
C MET A 30 -17.64 1.84 -2.69
N ILE A 31 -17.87 3.05 -3.20
CA ILE A 31 -18.31 3.26 -4.59
C ILE A 31 -17.21 2.84 -5.58
N GLN A 32 -15.95 3.08 -5.23
CA GLN A 32 -14.82 2.75 -6.09
C GLN A 32 -14.60 1.24 -6.22
N THR A 33 -14.78 0.46 -5.16
CA THR A 33 -14.64 -1.02 -5.19
C THR A 33 -15.71 -1.70 -6.03
N VAL A 34 -16.90 -1.11 -6.16
CA VAL A 34 -17.99 -1.66 -6.97
C VAL A 34 -17.80 -1.37 -8.47
N LYS A 35 -16.94 -0.40 -8.85
CA LYS A 35 -16.75 -0.01 -10.26
C LYS A 35 -15.55 -0.70 -10.90
N SER A 36 -15.80 -1.76 -11.67
CA SER A 36 -14.77 -2.57 -12.35
C SER A 36 -13.97 -1.87 -13.46
N ARG A 37 -14.23 -0.59 -13.78
CA ARG A 37 -13.44 0.20 -14.74
C ARG A 37 -12.85 1.43 -14.04
N PRO A 38 -11.53 1.52 -13.87
CA PRO A 38 -10.88 2.68 -13.28
C PRO A 38 -11.06 3.90 -14.20
N VAL A 39 -11.97 4.78 -13.82
CA VAL A 39 -12.16 6.08 -14.49
C VAL A 39 -11.15 7.06 -13.89
N PRO A 40 -10.30 7.73 -14.70
CA PRO A 40 -9.29 8.66 -14.19
C PRO A 40 -9.86 9.75 -13.28
N ALA A 41 -11.06 10.25 -13.61
CA ALA A 41 -11.76 11.26 -12.82
C ALA A 41 -12.14 10.78 -11.40
N LEU A 42 -12.55 9.51 -11.24
CA LEU A 42 -12.87 8.95 -9.93
C LEU A 42 -11.60 8.76 -9.08
N ILE A 43 -10.48 8.40 -9.69
CA ILE A 43 -9.19 8.27 -8.99
C ILE A 43 -8.72 9.64 -8.47
N LEU A 44 -8.83 10.68 -9.32
CA LEU A 44 -8.50 12.06 -8.93
C LEU A 44 -9.42 12.59 -7.82
N GLY A 45 -10.72 12.31 -7.90
CA GLY A 45 -11.67 12.65 -6.84
C GLY A 45 -11.33 11.97 -5.52
N TYR A 46 -11.12 10.65 -5.54
CA TYR A 46 -10.74 9.86 -4.36
C TYR A 46 -9.46 10.41 -3.71
N ALA A 47 -8.41 10.66 -4.49
CA ALA A 47 -7.14 11.18 -3.99
C ALA A 47 -7.26 12.59 -3.36
N LEU A 48 -8.22 13.41 -3.83
CA LEU A 48 -8.49 14.72 -3.25
C LEU A 48 -9.15 14.58 -1.87
N PHE A 49 -10.21 13.77 -1.76
CA PHE A 49 -10.96 13.57 -0.52
C PHE A 49 -10.16 12.80 0.54
N GLU A 50 -9.44 11.74 0.14
CA GLU A 50 -8.52 11.02 1.03
C GLU A 50 -7.41 11.95 1.53
N GLY A 51 -6.93 12.84 0.67
CA GLY A 51 -6.00 13.90 1.07
C GLY A 51 -6.57 14.80 2.17
N VAL A 52 -7.80 15.31 2.01
CA VAL A 52 -8.47 16.15 3.03
C VAL A 52 -8.61 15.40 4.34
N PHE A 53 -9.07 14.14 4.28
CA PHE A 53 -9.24 13.29 5.46
C PHE A 53 -7.92 13.10 6.23
N LEU A 54 -6.83 12.75 5.54
CA LEU A 54 -5.51 12.59 6.15
C LEU A 54 -4.96 13.91 6.69
N GLY A 55 -5.28 15.06 6.07
CA GLY A 55 -4.90 16.39 6.55
C GLY A 55 -5.52 16.74 7.89
N VAL A 56 -6.84 16.55 8.03
CA VAL A 56 -7.56 16.77 9.30
C VAL A 56 -7.10 15.79 10.36
N LEU A 57 -6.95 14.51 10.00
CA LEU A 57 -6.50 13.47 10.93
C LEU A 57 -5.09 13.75 11.46
N SER A 58 -4.20 14.22 10.60
CA SER A 58 -2.85 14.62 10.97
C SER A 58 -2.84 15.79 11.96
N ARG A 59 -3.74 16.78 11.81
CA ARG A 59 -3.89 17.88 12.79
C ARG A 59 -4.35 17.37 14.14
N LEU A 60 -5.36 16.52 14.15
CA LEU A 60 -5.92 15.93 15.36
C LEU A 60 -4.85 15.14 16.14
N TYR A 61 -4.01 14.37 15.45
CA TYR A 61 -2.90 13.66 16.08
C TYR A 61 -1.78 14.59 16.55
N ASN A 62 -1.52 15.69 15.84
CA ASN A 62 -0.48 16.65 16.23
C ASN A 62 -0.82 17.40 17.54
N GLN A 63 -2.11 17.58 17.85
CA GLN A 63 -2.54 18.19 19.12
C GLN A 63 -2.26 17.30 20.33
N ALA A 64 -2.40 15.99 20.18
CA ALA A 64 -2.16 15.03 21.25
C ALA A 64 -0.66 14.62 21.33
N TRP A 65 0.01 14.46 20.19
CA TRP A 65 1.39 13.99 20.07
C TRP A 65 2.12 14.83 19.02
N GLN A 66 2.81 15.88 19.47
CA GLN A 66 3.48 16.83 18.58
C GLN A 66 4.53 16.12 17.71
N GLY A 67 4.45 16.30 16.39
CA GLY A 67 5.45 15.82 15.43
C GLY A 67 5.31 14.35 14.97
N ALA A 68 4.41 13.56 15.56
CA ALA A 68 4.16 12.18 15.14
C ALA A 68 3.80 12.04 13.64
N PRO A 69 2.95 12.92 13.05
CA PRO A 69 2.61 12.79 11.64
C PRO A 69 3.79 13.05 10.70
N VAL A 70 4.65 14.00 11.04
CA VAL A 70 5.84 14.33 10.24
C VAL A 70 6.82 13.15 10.27
N GLN A 71 7.02 12.53 11.43
CA GLN A 71 7.88 11.35 11.55
C GLN A 71 7.36 10.15 10.74
N ALA A 72 6.04 9.93 10.72
CA ALA A 72 5.44 8.86 9.92
C ALA A 72 5.67 9.08 8.41
N VAL A 73 5.50 10.32 7.92
CA VAL A 73 5.77 10.67 6.51
C VAL A 73 7.25 10.50 6.18
N LEU A 74 8.15 10.94 7.06
CA LEU A 74 9.60 10.74 6.86
C LEU A 74 9.96 9.25 6.82
N GLY A 75 9.37 8.42 7.69
CA GLY A 75 9.60 6.98 7.68
C GLY A 75 9.18 6.29 6.38
N THR A 76 8.00 6.62 5.85
CA THR A 76 7.51 6.07 4.58
C THR A 76 8.38 6.51 3.40
N MET A 77 8.80 7.78 3.36
CA MET A 77 9.72 8.31 2.35
C MET A 77 11.10 7.66 2.43
N ALA A 78 11.61 7.39 3.64
CA ALA A 78 12.87 6.71 3.85
C ALA A 78 12.84 5.25 3.34
N ILE A 79 11.76 4.51 3.65
CA ILE A 79 11.58 3.13 3.14
C ILE A 79 11.47 3.13 1.63
N PHE A 80 10.69 4.06 1.05
CA PHE A 80 10.54 4.18 -0.39
C PHE A 80 11.87 4.50 -1.08
N ALA A 81 12.63 5.47 -0.56
CA ALA A 81 13.95 5.83 -1.07
C ALA A 81 14.95 4.68 -0.93
N GLY A 82 14.98 4.03 0.24
CA GLY A 82 15.83 2.85 0.48
C GLY A 82 15.52 1.71 -0.49
N MET A 83 14.23 1.44 -0.73
CA MET A 83 13.80 0.42 -1.69
C MET A 83 14.17 0.80 -3.12
N LEU A 84 14.07 2.08 -3.49
CA LEU A 84 14.47 2.56 -4.81
C LEU A 84 15.98 2.35 -5.06
N ILE A 85 16.82 2.65 -4.07
CA ILE A 85 18.27 2.42 -4.11
C ILE A 85 18.58 0.93 -4.20
N ALA A 86 17.94 0.11 -3.36
CA ALA A 86 18.09 -1.35 -3.39
C ALA A 86 17.69 -1.95 -4.75
N TYR A 87 16.62 -1.43 -5.37
CA TYR A 87 16.20 -1.87 -6.69
C TYR A 87 17.21 -1.46 -7.78
N ARG A 88 17.80 -0.26 -7.68
CA ARG A 88 18.84 0.20 -8.61
C ARG A 88 20.08 -0.69 -8.55
N ALA A 89 20.40 -1.25 -7.38
CA ALA A 89 21.51 -2.17 -7.20
C ALA A 89 21.33 -3.54 -7.91
N ARG A 90 20.11 -3.88 -8.40
CA ARG A 90 19.81 -5.13 -9.15
C ARG A 90 20.25 -6.45 -8.51
N ILE A 91 20.46 -6.49 -7.20
CA ILE A 91 21.06 -7.66 -6.53
C ILE A 91 20.09 -8.86 -6.48
N ILE A 92 18.77 -8.65 -6.48
CA ILE A 92 17.79 -9.72 -6.17
C ILE A 92 16.95 -10.08 -7.40
N ARG A 93 17.09 -11.32 -7.89
CA ARG A 93 16.13 -11.93 -8.83
C ARG A 93 14.92 -12.45 -8.02
N VAL A 94 13.79 -11.76 -8.14
CA VAL A 94 12.53 -12.20 -7.55
C VAL A 94 12.04 -13.43 -8.30
N THR A 95 12.28 -14.63 -7.74
CA THR A 95 11.73 -15.87 -8.29
C THR A 95 10.30 -16.06 -7.80
N ALA A 96 9.48 -16.80 -8.56
CA ALA A 96 8.09 -17.11 -8.17
C ALA A 96 7.98 -17.78 -6.79
N ARG A 97 9.05 -18.43 -6.32
CA ARG A 97 9.11 -19.03 -4.97
C ARG A 97 9.17 -17.97 -3.87
N TYR A 98 9.96 -16.90 -4.05
CA TYR A 98 10.02 -15.79 -3.09
C TYR A 98 8.69 -15.05 -2.97
N GLN A 99 7.96 -14.90 -4.08
CA GLN A 99 6.64 -14.26 -4.08
C GLN A 99 5.61 -15.05 -3.28
N ARG A 100 5.60 -16.39 -3.42
CA ARG A 100 4.70 -17.26 -2.66
C ARG A 100 5.01 -17.24 -1.16
N ILE A 101 6.29 -17.25 -0.78
CA ILE A 101 6.71 -17.17 0.62
C ILE A 101 6.30 -15.81 1.21
N GLY A 102 6.57 -14.71 0.51
CA GLY A 102 6.18 -13.37 0.98
C GLY A 102 4.67 -13.20 1.12
N LEU A 103 3.88 -13.81 0.23
CA LEU A 103 2.41 -13.82 0.36
C LEU A 103 1.96 -14.65 1.58
N ALA A 104 2.58 -15.80 1.84
CA ALA A 104 2.27 -16.59 3.04
C ALA A 104 2.58 -15.81 4.33
N VAL A 105 3.71 -15.08 4.37
CA VAL A 105 4.05 -14.19 5.48
C VAL A 105 3.03 -13.06 5.62
N ALA A 106 2.56 -12.48 4.51
CA ALA A 106 1.52 -11.45 4.52
C ALA A 106 0.21 -11.95 5.13
N VAL A 107 -0.24 -13.15 4.75
CA VAL A 107 -1.43 -13.79 5.33
C VAL A 107 -1.24 -14.04 6.82
N GLY A 108 -0.07 -14.53 7.24
CA GLY A 108 0.26 -14.70 8.65
C GLY A 108 0.22 -13.39 9.46
N PHE A 109 0.71 -12.29 8.88
CA PHE A 109 0.65 -10.96 9.49
C PHE A 109 -0.80 -10.48 9.69
N VAL A 110 -1.66 -10.67 8.69
CA VAL A 110 -3.10 -10.33 8.79
C VAL A 110 -3.80 -11.19 9.83
N LEU A 111 -3.50 -12.49 9.90
CA LEU A 111 -4.05 -13.37 10.94
C LEU A 111 -3.60 -12.93 12.34
N ALA A 112 -2.35 -12.53 12.52
CA ALA A 112 -1.86 -11.99 13.79
C ALA A 112 -2.60 -10.71 14.21
N LEU A 113 -2.91 -9.82 13.26
CA LEU A 113 -3.76 -8.64 13.51
C LEU A 113 -5.18 -9.05 13.93
N LEU A 114 -5.76 -10.05 13.27
CA LEU A 114 -7.11 -10.53 13.56
C LEU A 114 -7.20 -11.17 14.94
N VAL A 115 -6.20 -11.96 15.32
CA VAL A 115 -6.10 -12.52 16.68
C VAL A 115 -6.00 -11.39 17.70
N ASN A 116 -5.12 -10.40 17.50
CA ASN A 116 -5.03 -9.27 18.40
C ASN A 116 -6.34 -8.46 18.50
N LEU A 117 -7.06 -8.30 17.39
CA LEU A 117 -8.37 -7.66 17.37
C LEU A 117 -9.40 -8.45 18.19
N LEU A 118 -9.36 -9.78 18.10
CA LEU A 118 -10.23 -10.67 18.87
C LEU A 118 -9.96 -10.52 20.38
N PHE A 119 -8.68 -10.54 20.79
CA PHE A 119 -8.30 -10.32 22.19
C PHE A 119 -8.70 -8.93 22.70
N ALA A 120 -8.54 -7.90 21.88
CA ALA A 120 -8.99 -6.54 22.20
C ALA A 120 -10.54 -6.46 22.35
N ALA A 121 -11.29 -7.22 21.56
CA ALA A 121 -12.76 -7.26 21.63
C ALA A 121 -13.28 -8.03 22.87
N PHE A 122 -12.53 -9.01 23.38
CA PHE A 122 -12.90 -9.81 24.55
C PHE A 122 -12.39 -9.25 25.90
N GLY A 123 -11.86 -8.03 25.93
CA GLY A 123 -11.74 -7.25 27.17
C GLY A 123 -10.34 -7.07 27.77
N SER A 124 -9.25 -7.45 27.09
CA SER A 124 -7.92 -6.96 27.49
C SER A 124 -7.71 -5.57 26.88
N ALA A 125 -7.74 -4.53 27.73
CA ALA A 125 -7.58 -3.13 27.30
C ALA A 125 -6.27 -2.87 26.51
N ASP A 126 -5.25 -3.72 26.70
CA ASP A 126 -3.97 -3.68 26.00
C ASP A 126 -3.79 -4.75 24.90
N GLY A 127 -4.81 -5.58 24.63
CA GLY A 127 -4.71 -6.67 23.64
C GLY A 127 -3.59 -7.67 23.98
N LEU A 128 -2.83 -8.12 22.96
CA LEU A 128 -1.60 -8.93 23.12
C LEU A 128 -0.35 -8.06 23.40
N GLY A 129 -0.49 -6.77 23.75
CA GLY A 129 0.65 -5.85 23.87
C GLY A 129 1.29 -5.48 22.52
N LEU A 130 0.57 -5.67 21.41
CA LEU A 130 1.05 -5.25 20.07
C LEU A 130 1.10 -3.72 19.91
N ARG A 131 0.39 -2.98 20.77
CA ARG A 131 0.40 -1.51 20.80
C ARG A 131 1.48 -0.93 21.71
N THR A 132 1.85 -1.66 22.77
CA THR A 132 2.74 -1.16 23.82
C THR A 132 3.62 -2.30 24.29
N GLY A 133 4.92 -2.23 24.01
CA GLY A 133 5.92 -3.21 24.46
C GLY A 133 6.82 -3.79 23.36
N PRO A 134 7.73 -4.70 23.72
CA PRO A 134 8.74 -5.26 22.81
C PRO A 134 8.14 -6.02 21.62
N LEU A 135 6.99 -6.68 21.83
CA LEU A 135 6.27 -7.41 20.78
C LEU A 135 5.73 -6.47 19.69
N GLY A 136 5.26 -5.28 20.05
CA GLY A 136 4.83 -4.25 19.10
C GLY A 136 5.97 -3.77 18.21
N ILE A 137 7.18 -3.61 18.74
CA ILE A 137 8.36 -3.20 17.97
C ILE A 137 8.72 -4.27 16.91
N VAL A 138 8.76 -5.53 17.32
CA VAL A 138 9.02 -6.65 16.39
C VAL A 138 7.95 -6.71 15.30
N PHE A 139 6.69 -6.51 15.68
CA PHE A 139 5.57 -6.49 14.74
C PHE A 139 5.64 -5.32 13.76
N CYS A 140 6.01 -4.11 14.22
CA CYS A 140 6.25 -2.96 13.35
C CYS A 140 7.41 -3.18 12.38
N LEU A 141 8.53 -3.73 12.83
CA LEU A 141 9.67 -4.06 11.95
C LEU A 141 9.27 -5.08 10.88
N LEU A 142 8.52 -6.11 11.26
CA LEU A 142 7.99 -7.09 10.33
C LEU A 142 7.06 -6.44 9.30
N GLY A 143 6.17 -5.54 9.74
CA GLY A 143 5.28 -4.78 8.87
C GLY A 143 6.02 -3.88 7.87
N ILE A 144 7.08 -3.20 8.32
CA ILE A 144 7.95 -2.37 7.45
C ILE A 144 8.63 -3.24 6.39
N ALA A 145 9.21 -4.37 6.80
CA ALA A 145 9.86 -5.30 5.88
C ALA A 145 8.87 -5.87 4.84
N LEU A 146 7.67 -6.21 5.29
CA LEU A 146 6.59 -6.68 4.42
C LEU A 146 6.14 -5.59 3.44
N GLY A 147 5.99 -4.35 3.89
CA GLY A 147 5.67 -3.20 3.04
C GLY A 147 6.72 -2.96 1.95
N ALA A 148 8.00 -2.99 2.32
CA ALA A 148 9.10 -2.89 1.36
C ALA A 148 9.08 -4.06 0.34
N PHE A 149 8.72 -5.26 0.79
CA PHE A 149 8.56 -6.41 -0.09
C PHE A 149 7.42 -6.21 -1.11
N PHE A 150 6.24 -5.74 -0.69
CA PHE A 150 5.15 -5.44 -1.62
C PHE A 150 5.49 -4.34 -2.62
N LEU A 151 6.20 -3.30 -2.17
CA LEU A 151 6.70 -2.23 -3.04
C LEU A 151 7.65 -2.81 -4.14
N SER A 152 8.46 -3.81 -3.79
CA SER A 152 9.32 -4.51 -4.75
C SER A 152 8.53 -5.25 -5.84
N LEU A 153 7.42 -5.89 -5.47
CA LEU A 153 6.57 -6.66 -6.38
C LEU A 153 5.86 -5.73 -7.37
N ASP A 154 5.38 -4.59 -6.90
CA ASP A 154 4.73 -3.59 -7.76
C ASP A 154 5.67 -3.07 -8.86
N PHE A 155 6.93 -2.80 -8.50
CA PHE A 155 7.98 -2.37 -9.43
C PHE A 155 8.36 -3.41 -10.50
N VAL A 156 8.17 -4.70 -10.22
CA VAL A 156 8.33 -5.78 -11.20
C VAL A 156 7.13 -5.80 -12.15
N SER A 157 5.93 -5.69 -11.59
CA SER A 157 4.65 -5.77 -12.32
C SER A 157 4.53 -4.67 -13.38
N SER A 158 4.82 -3.42 -13.01
CA SER A 158 4.73 -2.28 -13.94
C SER A 158 5.87 -2.25 -14.98
N ARG A 159 6.99 -2.95 -14.74
CA ARG A 159 8.01 -3.19 -15.78
C ARG A 159 7.57 -4.23 -16.81
N CYS A 160 6.93 -5.31 -16.37
CA CYS A 160 6.36 -6.30 -17.27
C CYS A 160 5.28 -5.67 -18.17
N ALA A 161 4.39 -4.85 -17.62
CA ALA A 161 3.36 -4.14 -18.40
C ALA A 161 3.97 -3.24 -19.48
N ARG A 162 5.00 -2.45 -19.14
CA ARG A 162 5.71 -1.58 -20.12
C ARG A 162 6.45 -2.38 -21.19
N ARG A 163 7.08 -3.51 -20.84
CA ARG A 163 7.74 -4.40 -21.82
C ARG A 163 6.74 -5.02 -22.79
N HIS A 164 5.55 -5.38 -22.31
CA HIS A 164 4.52 -5.98 -23.16
C HIS A 164 3.93 -4.96 -24.16
N CYS A 165 3.65 -3.72 -23.72
CA CYS A 165 3.23 -2.64 -24.63
C CYS A 165 4.32 -2.27 -25.67
N ARG A 166 5.60 -2.26 -25.27
CA ARG A 166 6.71 -1.99 -26.21
C ARG A 166 6.89 -3.11 -27.26
N SER A 167 6.58 -4.35 -26.87
CA SER A 167 6.61 -5.51 -27.78
C SER A 167 5.47 -5.46 -28.79
N SER A 168 4.24 -5.05 -28.39
CA SER A 168 3.11 -4.95 -29.32
C SER A 168 3.27 -3.80 -30.31
N SER A 169 3.81 -2.65 -29.88
CA SER A 169 4.06 -1.51 -30.80
C SER A 169 5.16 -1.79 -31.82
N GLY A 170 6.11 -2.69 -31.51
CA GLY A 170 7.16 -3.13 -32.43
C GLY A 170 6.77 -4.33 -33.31
N ARG A 171 5.68 -5.05 -32.99
CA ARG A 171 5.24 -6.24 -33.73
C ARG A 171 4.32 -5.94 -34.91
N SER A 172 3.70 -4.77 -34.98
CA SER A 172 2.93 -4.36 -36.17
C SER A 172 3.79 -4.25 -37.44
N ALA A 173 5.11 -4.12 -37.31
CA ALA A 173 6.06 -4.13 -38.43
C ALA A 173 6.65 -5.54 -38.73
N ARG A 174 6.36 -6.56 -37.91
CA ARG A 174 7.02 -7.87 -37.99
C ARG A 174 6.06 -9.06 -37.86
N LEU A 175 4.77 -8.85 -38.15
CA LEU A 175 3.73 -9.88 -38.26
C LEU A 175 3.45 -10.24 -39.73
N ARG A 176 4.52 -10.37 -40.53
CA ARG A 176 4.56 -11.37 -41.61
C ARG A 176 5.61 -12.40 -41.18
N ARG A 177 5.20 -13.67 -41.06
CA ARG A 177 5.99 -14.88 -40.72
C ARG A 177 6.13 -15.22 -39.24
N ALA A 178 5.14 -15.95 -38.70
CA ALA A 178 5.23 -17.40 -38.47
C ALA A 178 4.24 -17.85 -37.36
N PRO A 179 3.53 -18.98 -37.55
CA PRO A 179 2.60 -19.54 -36.57
C PRO A 179 3.34 -20.17 -35.38
N CYS A 180 2.79 -19.99 -34.18
CA CYS A 180 3.23 -20.62 -32.95
C CYS A 180 2.97 -22.13 -33.00
N THR A 181 4.02 -22.95 -33.02
CA THR A 181 3.96 -24.35 -32.56
C THR A 181 4.39 -24.42 -31.08
N PRO A 182 3.71 -25.21 -30.24
CA PRO A 182 4.11 -25.41 -28.85
C PRO A 182 5.26 -26.44 -28.78
N ALA A 183 6.36 -26.07 -28.11
CA ALA A 183 7.46 -26.99 -27.82
C ALA A 183 7.14 -27.85 -26.57
N PRO A 184 7.46 -29.15 -26.55
CA PRO A 184 7.10 -30.07 -25.47
C PRO A 184 8.04 -29.99 -24.26
N HIS A 185 7.45 -30.26 -23.09
CA HIS A 185 8.11 -30.43 -21.79
C HIS A 185 9.07 -31.64 -21.79
N PRO A 186 10.33 -31.52 -21.30
CA PRO A 186 11.11 -32.67 -20.90
C PRO A 186 10.77 -33.05 -19.44
N ARG A 187 10.24 -34.27 -19.25
CA ARG A 187 10.20 -34.98 -17.96
C ARG A 187 11.61 -35.49 -17.64
N ARG A 188 12.09 -35.26 -16.42
CA ARG A 188 12.80 -36.24 -15.59
C ARG A 188 12.55 -35.90 -14.13
#